data_AF-A0A365MRU1-F1
#
_entry.id   AF-A0A365MRU1-F1
#
_cell.length_a   1.000
_cell.length_b   1.000
_cell.length_c   1.000
_cell.angle_alpha   90.00
_cell.angle_beta   90.00
_cell.angle_gamma   90.00
#
_symmetry.space_group_name_H-M   'P 1'
#
loop_
_entity.id
_entity.type
_entity.pdbx_description
1 polymer ?
#
loop_
_entity_poly.entity_id
_entity_poly.type
_entity_poly.pdbx_seq_one_letter_code
_entity_poly.pdbx_strand_id
1 'polypeptide(L)' 'MLSRAAARTTTSLVTKRGFQTTRARMSSPYHYPEGAYSNIPFNPRSKWFGLGYWTFMATGFFAPFGIAVYQTYKPQ' A
#
# COMPACT_ATOMS: atom_id res chain seq x y z
N MET A 1 -21.10 -54.72 16.79
CA MET A 1 -20.07 -53.81 17.33
C MET A 1 -19.53 -52.97 16.19
N LEU A 2 -19.89 -51.69 16.11
CA LEU A 2 -19.38 -50.77 15.10
C LEU A 2 -18.56 -49.70 15.81
N SER A 3 -17.25 -49.93 15.92
CA SER A 3 -16.30 -48.93 16.37
C SER A 3 -16.01 -47.97 15.21
N ARG A 4 -16.64 -46.80 15.21
CA ARG A 4 -16.21 -45.68 14.36
C ARG A 4 -14.96 -45.08 14.99
N ALA A 5 -13.79 -45.43 14.45
CA ALA A 5 -12.57 -44.69 14.76
C ALA A 5 -12.74 -43.26 14.23
N ALA A 6 -13.03 -42.31 15.12
CA ALA A 6 -12.90 -40.90 14.80
C ALA A 6 -11.40 -40.59 14.68
N ALA A 7 -10.87 -40.64 13.46
CA ALA A 7 -9.58 -40.01 13.18
C ALA A 7 -9.77 -38.52 13.46
N ARG A 8 -9.30 -38.06 14.63
CA ARG A 8 -9.08 -36.64 14.87
C ARG A 8 -7.98 -36.22 13.91
N THR A 9 -8.35 -35.88 12.68
CA THR A 9 -7.50 -35.10 11.81
C THR A 9 -7.34 -33.75 12.50
N THR A 10 -6.32 -33.61 13.32
CA THR A 10 -5.80 -32.31 13.72
C THR A 10 -5.14 -31.72 12.48
N THR A 11 -5.94 -31.35 11.48
CA THR A 11 -5.58 -30.30 10.55
C THR A 11 -5.52 -29.03 11.38
N SER A 12 -4.41 -28.83 12.10
CA SER A 12 -3.97 -27.47 12.35
C SER A 12 -3.69 -26.92 10.96
N LEU A 13 -4.71 -26.30 10.37
CA LEU A 13 -4.50 -25.44 9.24
C LEU A 13 -3.50 -24.41 9.76
N VAL A 14 -2.24 -24.53 9.33
CA VAL A 14 -1.19 -23.53 9.54
C VAL A 14 -1.55 -22.33 8.67
N THR A 15 -2.73 -21.77 8.90
CA THR A 15 -3.21 -20.53 8.32
C THR A 15 -2.54 -19.46 9.15
N LYS A 16 -1.55 -18.78 8.55
CA LYS A 16 -0.84 -17.58 9.06
C LYS A 16 0.47 -17.79 9.82
N ARG A 17 1.39 -18.64 9.34
CA ARG A 17 2.79 -18.19 9.42
C ARG A 17 2.93 -17.11 8.36
N GLY A 18 2.94 -15.84 8.77
CA GLY A 18 3.18 -14.71 7.88
C GLY A 18 4.61 -14.78 7.35
N PHE A 19 4.84 -15.66 6.38
CA PHE A 19 6.11 -15.80 5.68
C PHE A 19 6.32 -14.53 4.87
N GLN A 20 7.00 -13.55 5.47
CA GLN A 20 7.47 -12.37 4.77
C GLN A 20 8.83 -12.71 4.16
N THR A 21 9.00 -12.45 2.86
CA THR A 21 10.31 -12.57 2.19
C THR A 21 11.23 -11.39 2.49
N THR A 22 10.68 -10.34 3.11
CA THR A 22 11.42 -9.15 3.50
C THR A 22 12.30 -9.44 4.71
N ARG A 23 13.61 -9.43 4.47
CA ARG A 23 14.66 -9.52 5.50
C ARG A 23 14.58 -8.30 6.43
N ALA A 24 14.75 -8.50 7.73
CA ALA A 24 14.80 -7.40 8.70
C ALA A 24 15.95 -6.43 8.37
N ARG A 25 15.66 -5.14 8.24
CA ARG A 25 16.67 -4.09 8.03
C ARG A 25 16.92 -3.37 9.36
N MET A 26 17.90 -3.85 10.13
CA MET A 26 18.29 -3.27 11.43
C MET A 26 19.44 -2.25 11.31
N SER A 27 19.66 -1.68 10.11
CA SER A 27 20.83 -0.83 9.83
C SER A 27 20.71 0.61 10.35
N SER A 28 19.54 1.02 10.84
CA SER A 28 19.27 2.37 11.33
C SER A 28 19.20 2.40 12.85
N PRO A 29 19.89 3.33 13.53
CA PRO A 29 19.70 3.60 14.97
C PRO A 29 18.27 4.03 15.33
N TYR A 30 17.51 4.56 14.35
CA TYR A 30 16.11 4.95 14.51
C TYR A 30 15.17 3.80 14.13
N HIS A 31 14.21 3.50 15.02
CA HIS A 31 13.14 2.54 14.77
C HIS A 31 12.01 3.23 13.99
N TYR A 32 11.89 2.90 12.71
CA TYR A 32 10.78 3.39 11.89
C TYR A 32 9.54 2.54 12.10
N PRO A 33 8.34 3.10 11.86
CA PRO A 33 7.12 2.31 11.87
C PRO A 33 7.24 1.16 10.85
N GLU A 34 6.89 -0.05 11.29
CA GLU A 34 6.91 -1.24 10.46
C GLU A 34 5.49 -1.66 10.04
N GLY A 35 5.39 -2.39 8.93
CA GLY A 35 4.13 -2.98 8.46
C GLY A 35 3.53 -2.29 7.23
N ALA A 36 2.32 -2.71 6.85
CA ALA A 36 1.65 -2.17 5.68
C ALA A 36 1.43 -0.65 5.83
N TYR A 37 1.72 0.09 4.75
CA TYR A 37 1.59 1.55 4.66
C TYR A 37 2.62 2.36 5.46
N SER A 38 3.58 1.74 6.15
CA SER A 38 4.63 2.48 6.84
C SER A 38 5.78 2.94 5.92
N ASN A 39 5.79 2.44 4.69
CA ASN A 39 6.84 2.64 3.69
C ASN A 39 6.44 3.61 2.56
N ILE A 40 5.31 4.32 2.70
CA ILE A 40 4.81 5.25 1.69
C ILE A 40 4.68 6.66 2.28
N PRO A 41 4.96 7.71 1.50
CA PRO A 41 5.01 9.08 2.00
C PRO A 41 3.62 9.73 2.13
N PHE A 42 2.53 8.95 2.06
CA PHE A 42 1.15 9.43 2.13
C PHE A 42 0.28 8.49 2.96
N ASN A 43 -0.81 9.03 3.52
CA ASN A 43 -1.73 8.26 4.37
C ASN A 43 -2.95 7.76 3.57
N PRO A 44 -3.01 6.47 3.20
CA PRO A 44 -4.14 5.91 2.46
C PRO A 44 -5.39 5.69 3.34
N ARG A 45 -5.27 5.80 4.67
CA ARG A 45 -6.40 5.63 5.60
C ARG A 45 -7.13 6.95 5.89
N SER A 46 -6.67 8.07 5.33
CA SER A 46 -7.36 9.34 5.46
C SER A 46 -8.74 9.26 4.81
N LYS A 47 -9.78 9.82 5.45
CA LYS A 47 -11.12 9.96 4.84
C LYS A 47 -11.10 10.79 3.55
N TRP A 48 -10.05 11.60 3.36
CA TRP A 48 -9.82 12.43 2.18
C TRP A 48 -8.87 11.80 1.16
N PHE A 49 -8.45 10.54 1.35
CA PHE A 49 -7.46 9.90 0.49
C PHE A 49 -7.92 9.87 -0.97
N GLY A 50 -9.18 9.51 -1.24
CA GLY A 50 -9.72 9.48 -2.60
C GLY A 50 -9.63 10.84 -3.30
N LEU A 51 -10.02 11.91 -2.59
CA LEU A 51 -9.93 13.27 -3.12
C LEU A 51 -8.47 13.68 -3.38
N GLY A 52 -7.58 13.45 -2.42
CA GLY A 52 -6.16 13.80 -2.57
C GLY A 52 -5.48 13.03 -3.70
N TYR A 53 -5.75 11.73 -3.82
CA TYR A 53 -5.22 10.86 -4.86
C TYR A 53 -5.64 11.33 -6.25
N TRP A 54 -6.94 11.54 -6.49
CA TRP A 54 -7.43 11.96 -7.80
C TRP A 54 -6.99 13.38 -8.17
N THR A 55 -6.93 14.30 -7.20
CA THR A 55 -6.39 15.65 -7.44
C THR A 55 -4.92 15.60 -7.84
N PHE A 56 -4.10 14.80 -7.16
CA PHE A 56 -2.68 14.63 -7.51
C PHE A 56 -2.53 14.10 -8.94
N MET A 57 -3.28 13.03 -9.28
CA MET A 57 -3.24 12.43 -10.61
C MET A 57 -3.70 13.39 -11.70
N ALA A 58 -4.84 14.06 -11.50
CA ALA A 58 -5.38 15.04 -12.43
C ALA A 58 -4.41 16.21 -12.64
N THR A 59 -3.80 16.72 -11.57
CA THR A 59 -2.83 17.82 -11.66
C THR A 59 -1.63 17.44 -12.51
N GLY A 60 -1.01 16.29 -12.24
CA GLY A 60 0.13 15.80 -13.04
C GLY A 60 -0.22 15.54 -14.50
N PHE A 61 -1.40 14.97 -14.76
CA PHE A 61 -1.89 14.70 -16.11
C PHE A 61 -2.18 15.98 -16.90
N PHE A 62 -2.85 16.95 -16.29
CA PHE A 62 -3.27 18.19 -16.98
C PHE A 62 -2.21 19.30 -16.99
N ALA A 63 -1.17 19.23 -16.16
CA ALA A 63 -0.07 20.19 -16.13
C ALA A 63 0.50 20.53 -17.52
N PRO A 64 0.91 19.57 -18.38
CA PRO A 64 1.45 19.91 -19.69
C PRO A 64 0.46 20.65 -20.60
N PHE A 65 -0.83 20.33 -20.53
CA PHE A 65 -1.86 21.00 -21.33
C PHE A 65 -2.09 22.45 -20.86
N GLY A 66 -2.16 22.65 -19.54
CA GLY A 66 -2.26 24.00 -18.97
C GLY A 66 -1.03 24.86 -19.33
N ILE A 67 0.17 24.28 -19.29
CA ILE A 67 1.40 24.95 -19.71
C ILE A 67 1.33 25.29 -21.21
N ALA A 68 0.90 24.37 -22.06
CA ALA A 68 0.78 24.61 -23.50
C ALA A 68 -0.17 25.79 -23.80
N VAL A 69 -1.34 25.82 -23.17
CA VAL A 69 -2.29 26.93 -23.29
C VAL A 69 -1.65 28.24 -22.82
N TYR A 70 -0.97 28.25 -21.67
CA TYR A 70 -0.27 29.44 -21.20
C TYR A 70 0.76 29.96 -22.22
N GLN A 71 1.53 29.08 -22.84
CA GLN A 71 2.49 29.47 -23.88
C GLN A 71 1.81 30.09 -25.11
N THR A 72 0.58 29.70 -25.45
CA THR A 72 -0.15 30.33 -26.58
C THR A 72 -0.57 31.78 -26.32
N TYR A 73 -0.73 32.17 -25.05
CA TYR A 73 -1.11 33.54 -24.66
C TYR A 73 0.10 34.38 -24.23
N LYS A 74 1.28 33.77 -24.09
CA LYS A 74 2.47 34.49 -23.67
C LYS A 74 2.97 35.36 -24.83
N PRO A 75 3.13 36.69 -24.64
CA PRO A 75 3.74 37.54 -25.65
C PRO A 75 5.19 37.08 -25.92
N GLN A 76 5.65 37.27 -27.16
CA GLN A 76 7.00 36.91 -27.60
C GLN A 76 8.06 37.82 -27.00
#